data_AF-A0A2P2MGH0-F1
#
_entry.id   AF-A0A2P2MGH0-F1
#
_cell.length_a   1.000
_cell.length_b   1.000
_cell.length_c   1.000
_cell.angle_alpha   90.00
_cell.angle_beta   90.00
_cell.angle_gamma   90.00
#
_symmetry.space_group_name_H-M   'P 1'
#
loop_
_entity.id
_entity.type
_entity.pdbx_description
1 polymer ?
#
loop_
_entity_poly.entity_id
_entity_poly.type
_entity_poly.pdbx_seq_one_letter_code
_entity_poly.pdbx_strand_id
1 'polypeptide(L)'
;MFWNLGGISTSSPVESILDKENFTLEELLDEEEIIQECKGLNSRLINFLRDRAQVEQLLRYVIEEPPEDAESKRAFKFPFIACEIFTCEIDVILRTLMEEEELMDLLFSFLEPNRPHSALLAGYFSKVVICLMLRKTVQLMRYVQAHQDVFHQLVDLIGITSIMEVLVRLVGADDHVYPNFIDVMQWLADSNLLEMIVDKLSPSGPSEVHANAAETLCAITRNAPSALAAKLSSPSFVARIFGHALEDSHSKSGLVHSLSVCISLLDPKRSANVSPLMHSFRSQHTYEPPVTVNPETIDAMLPRLGEDFCHS
;
A
#
# COMPACT_ATOMS: atom_id res chain seq x y z
N MET A 1 -39.71 8.17 -39.42
CA MET A 1 -39.11 7.15 -38.53
C MET A 1 -37.62 7.48 -38.53
N PHE A 2 -37.00 8.12 -37.55
CA PHE A 2 -37.12 8.06 -36.11
C PHE A 2 -36.93 9.47 -35.55
N TRP A 3 -37.65 9.76 -34.47
CA TRP A 3 -37.75 11.09 -33.87
C TRP A 3 -36.44 11.49 -33.18
N ASN A 4 -35.93 12.66 -33.52
CA ASN A 4 -34.99 13.39 -32.69
C ASN A 4 -35.84 14.18 -31.67
N LEU A 5 -36.35 13.50 -30.64
CA LEU A 5 -36.80 14.21 -29.45
C LEU A 5 -35.54 14.72 -28.77
N GLY A 6 -35.36 16.05 -28.75
CA GLY A 6 -34.45 16.68 -27.80
C GLY A 6 -34.78 16.13 -26.41
N GLY A 7 -33.83 15.40 -25.85
CA GLY A 7 -33.98 14.75 -24.55
C GLY A 7 -34.40 15.79 -23.55
N ILE A 8 -35.60 15.60 -22.99
CA ILE A 8 -35.98 16.21 -21.73
C ILE A 8 -34.90 15.75 -20.76
N SER A 9 -34.01 16.66 -20.36
CA SER A 9 -33.05 16.43 -19.28
C SER A 9 -33.87 16.22 -18.02
N THR A 10 -34.26 14.96 -17.77
CA THR A 10 -34.69 14.53 -16.44
C THR A 10 -33.52 14.83 -15.52
N SER A 11 -33.70 15.75 -14.57
CA SER A 11 -32.68 16.00 -13.55
C SER A 11 -32.35 14.66 -12.91
N SER A 12 -31.06 14.36 -12.76
CA SER A 12 -30.69 13.13 -12.07
C SER A 12 -31.23 13.16 -10.64
N PRO A 13 -31.45 12.00 -10.00
CA PRO A 13 -31.85 11.94 -8.59
C PRO A 13 -30.91 12.75 -7.68
N VAL A 14 -29.61 12.72 -7.99
CA VAL A 14 -28.58 13.52 -7.30
C VAL A 14 -28.84 15.02 -7.46
N GLU A 15 -29.08 15.51 -8.68
CA GLU A 15 -29.43 16.94 -8.89
C GLU A 15 -30.71 17.34 -8.12
N SER A 16 -31.68 16.43 -8.09
CA SER A 16 -32.95 16.66 -7.39
C SER A 16 -32.77 16.77 -5.87
N ILE A 17 -31.77 16.09 -5.30
CA ILE A 17 -31.38 16.26 -3.89
C ILE A 17 -30.62 17.57 -3.68
N LEU A 18 -29.68 17.89 -4.58
CA LEU A 18 -28.90 19.13 -4.52
C LEU A 18 -29.76 20.39 -4.69
N ASP A 19 -30.98 20.27 -5.21
CA ASP A 19 -31.98 21.35 -5.31
C ASP A 19 -32.75 21.59 -4.00
N LYS A 20 -32.66 20.69 -3.01
CA LYS A 20 -33.28 20.89 -1.70
C LYS A 20 -32.49 21.93 -0.90
N GLU A 21 -33.17 22.74 -0.10
CA GLU A 21 -32.50 23.75 0.73
C GLU A 21 -31.63 23.14 1.85
N ASN A 22 -32.01 21.97 2.39
CA ASN A 22 -31.36 21.33 3.54
C ASN A 22 -31.18 19.82 3.34
N PHE A 23 -30.45 19.41 2.29
CA PHE A 23 -30.08 17.99 2.13
C PHE A 23 -28.88 17.63 3.01
N THR A 24 -28.73 16.34 3.29
CA THR A 24 -27.61 15.76 4.04
C THR A 24 -26.62 15.02 3.13
N LEU A 25 -25.40 14.78 3.61
CA LEU A 25 -24.45 13.92 2.90
C LEU A 25 -25.03 12.51 2.76
N GLU A 26 -25.66 11.99 3.80
CA GLU A 26 -26.24 10.66 3.86
C GLU A 26 -27.35 10.46 2.82
N GLU A 27 -28.16 11.49 2.52
CA GLU A 27 -29.10 11.45 1.40
C GLU A 27 -28.39 11.24 0.06
N LEU A 28 -27.27 11.92 -0.17
CA LEU A 28 -26.48 11.74 -1.40
C LEU A 28 -25.79 10.37 -1.45
N LEU A 29 -25.24 9.89 -0.33
CA LEU A 29 -24.60 8.58 -0.25
C LEU A 29 -25.61 7.42 -0.39
N ASP A 30 -26.90 7.69 -0.17
CA ASP A 30 -27.95 6.72 -0.38
C ASP A 30 -28.40 6.61 -1.86
N GLU A 31 -27.99 7.53 -2.72
CA GLU A 31 -28.32 7.45 -4.15
C GLU A 31 -27.46 6.42 -4.89
N GLU A 32 -28.09 5.63 -5.77
CA GLU A 32 -27.39 4.59 -6.55
C GLU A 32 -26.42 5.18 -7.57
N GLU A 33 -26.73 6.36 -8.10
CA GLU A 33 -25.95 7.02 -9.15
C GLU A 33 -24.81 7.90 -8.61
N ILE A 34 -24.64 8.02 -7.28
CA ILE A 34 -23.67 8.94 -6.65
C ILE A 34 -22.23 8.76 -7.15
N ILE A 35 -21.78 7.51 -7.30
CA ILE A 35 -20.44 7.19 -7.82
C ILE A 35 -20.34 7.54 -9.31
N GLN A 36 -21.41 7.30 -10.08
CA GLN A 36 -21.42 7.62 -11.52
C GLN A 36 -21.38 9.13 -11.74
N GLU A 37 -22.12 9.91 -10.96
CA GLU A 37 -22.11 11.37 -10.96
C GLU A 37 -20.74 11.94 -10.55
N CYS A 38 -20.09 11.33 -9.56
CA CYS A 38 -18.70 11.66 -9.21
C CYS A 38 -17.74 11.42 -10.40
N LYS A 39 -17.81 10.24 -11.03
CA LYS A 39 -16.99 9.90 -12.21
C LYS A 39 -17.33 10.76 -13.43
N GLY A 40 -18.58 11.19 -13.55
CA GLY A 40 -19.09 12.14 -14.54
C GLY A 40 -18.66 13.59 -14.27
N LEU A 41 -17.93 13.83 -13.19
CA LEU A 41 -17.46 15.15 -12.76
C LEU A 41 -18.59 16.16 -12.57
N ASN A 42 -19.70 15.73 -11.97
CA ASN A 42 -20.81 16.60 -11.64
C ASN A 42 -20.32 17.75 -10.74
N SER A 43 -20.33 18.96 -11.30
CA SER A 43 -19.72 20.13 -10.66
C SER A 43 -20.40 20.54 -9.35
N ARG A 44 -21.74 20.42 -9.26
CA ARG A 44 -22.47 20.79 -8.02
C ARG A 44 -22.18 19.77 -6.92
N LEU A 45 -22.22 18.49 -7.26
CA LEU A 45 -21.88 17.42 -6.33
C LEU A 45 -20.44 17.55 -5.84
N ILE A 46 -19.47 17.72 -6.75
CA ILE A 46 -18.06 17.87 -6.38
C ILE A 46 -17.83 19.11 -5.51
N ASN A 47 -18.51 20.22 -5.81
CA ASN A 47 -18.42 21.44 -5.01
C ASN A 47 -18.93 21.25 -3.59
N PHE A 48 -19.95 20.42 -3.38
CA PHE A 48 -20.40 20.03 -2.04
C PHE A 48 -19.41 19.05 -1.37
N LEU A 49 -19.04 17.96 -2.05
CA LEU A 49 -18.19 16.90 -1.48
C LEU A 49 -16.77 17.35 -1.13
N ARG A 50 -16.24 18.39 -1.80
CA ARG A 50 -14.90 18.91 -1.52
C ARG A 50 -14.81 19.72 -0.24
N ASP A 51 -15.92 20.09 0.38
CA ASP A 51 -15.91 20.86 1.62
C ASP A 51 -15.32 20.03 2.76
N ARG A 52 -14.52 20.67 3.64
CA ARG A 52 -13.78 20.00 4.71
C ARG A 52 -14.66 19.06 5.55
N ALA A 53 -15.85 19.52 5.94
CA ALA A 53 -16.77 18.73 6.76
C ALA A 53 -17.24 17.44 6.05
N GLN A 54 -17.42 17.49 4.73
CA GLN A 54 -17.83 16.32 3.96
C GLN A 54 -16.67 15.35 3.81
N VAL A 55 -15.47 15.84 3.52
CA VAL A 55 -14.27 15.00 3.45
C VAL A 55 -13.98 14.32 4.79
N GLU A 56 -14.12 15.05 5.90
CA GLU A 56 -13.99 14.49 7.25
C GLU A 56 -15.00 13.37 7.50
N GLN A 57 -16.28 13.61 7.19
CA GLN A 57 -17.33 12.60 7.39
C GLN A 57 -17.13 11.36 6.51
N LEU A 58 -16.69 11.55 5.25
CA LEU A 58 -16.30 10.44 4.36
C LEU A 58 -15.13 9.64 4.95
N LEU A 59 -14.11 10.28 5.53
CA LEU A 59 -13.03 9.59 6.21
C LEU A 59 -13.53 8.77 7.41
N ARG A 60 -14.43 9.32 8.23
CA ARG A 60 -15.02 8.60 9.36
C ARG A 60 -15.77 7.34 8.91
N TYR A 61 -16.44 7.37 7.77
CA TYR A 61 -17.02 6.14 7.20
C TYR A 61 -15.97 5.11 6.77
N VAL A 62 -14.80 5.55 6.33
CA VAL A 62 -13.70 4.68 5.87
C VAL A 62 -12.94 4.04 7.03
N ILE A 63 -12.74 4.76 8.14
CA ILE A 63 -11.80 4.36 9.22
C ILE A 63 -12.44 4.09 10.58
N GLU A 64 -13.69 4.49 10.82
CA GLU A 64 -14.37 4.27 12.11
C GLU A 64 -15.42 3.17 12.01
N GLU A 65 -15.34 2.22 12.95
CA GLU A 65 -16.38 1.22 13.14
C GLU A 65 -17.74 1.89 13.42
N PRO A 66 -18.83 1.41 12.82
CA PRO A 66 -20.15 1.91 13.12
C PRO A 66 -20.51 1.61 14.60
N PRO A 67 -21.29 2.48 15.27
CA PRO A 67 -21.90 2.16 16.55
C PRO A 67 -22.67 0.82 16.52
N GLU A 68 -22.75 0.11 17.65
CA GLU A 68 -23.42 -1.20 17.71
C GLU A 68 -24.91 -1.14 17.31
N ASP A 69 -25.56 0.01 17.53
CA ASP A 69 -26.95 0.29 17.20
C ASP A 69 -27.12 1.01 15.85
N ALA A 70 -26.06 1.13 15.07
CA ALA A 70 -26.10 1.84 13.79
C ALA A 70 -26.99 1.15 12.76
N GLU A 71 -27.64 1.97 11.93
CA GLU A 71 -28.38 1.48 10.78
C GLU A 71 -27.48 0.71 9.80
N SER A 72 -28.05 -0.29 9.11
CA SER A 72 -27.33 -1.12 8.13
C SER A 72 -26.58 -0.30 7.08
N LYS A 73 -27.13 0.86 6.67
CA LYS A 73 -26.48 1.77 5.72
C LYS A 73 -25.16 2.33 6.27
N ARG A 74 -25.12 2.72 7.54
CA ARG A 74 -23.90 3.22 8.21
C ARG A 74 -22.84 2.14 8.35
N ALA A 75 -23.26 0.88 8.51
CA ALA A 75 -22.35 -0.26 8.66
C ALA A 75 -21.78 -0.76 7.32
N PHE A 76 -22.53 -0.70 6.22
CA PHE A 76 -22.13 -1.34 4.95
C PHE A 76 -22.13 -0.41 3.74
N LYS A 77 -23.17 0.42 3.56
CA LYS A 77 -23.32 1.24 2.35
C LYS A 77 -22.40 2.46 2.38
N PHE A 78 -22.47 3.26 3.44
CA PHE A 78 -21.72 4.52 3.51
C PHE A 78 -20.20 4.32 3.51
N PRO A 79 -19.62 3.34 4.24
CA PRO A 79 -18.19 3.02 4.13
C PRO A 79 -17.77 2.68 2.69
N PHE A 80 -18.56 1.86 2.00
CA PHE A 80 -18.30 1.49 0.61
C PHE A 80 -18.34 2.70 -0.32
N ILE A 81 -19.41 3.50 -0.29
CA ILE A 81 -19.56 4.67 -1.14
C ILE A 81 -18.47 5.71 -0.84
N ALA A 82 -18.15 5.96 0.44
CA ALA A 82 -17.12 6.91 0.83
C ALA A 82 -15.74 6.51 0.30
N CYS A 83 -15.38 5.23 0.44
CA CYS A 83 -14.17 4.69 -0.17
C CYS A 83 -14.17 4.90 -1.69
N GLU A 84 -15.27 4.59 -2.38
CA GLU A 84 -15.38 4.72 -3.83
C GLU A 84 -15.27 6.18 -4.29
N ILE A 85 -15.80 7.15 -3.53
CA ILE A 85 -15.66 8.60 -3.80
C ILE A 85 -14.18 9.01 -3.77
N PHE A 86 -13.42 8.60 -2.74
CA PHE A 86 -11.98 8.88 -2.70
C PHE A 86 -11.22 8.21 -3.84
N THR A 87 -11.61 7.00 -4.24
CA THR A 87 -10.99 6.28 -5.36
C THR A 87 -11.54 6.69 -6.73
N CYS A 88 -12.45 7.67 -6.83
CA CYS A 88 -12.77 8.33 -8.10
C CYS A 88 -11.65 9.28 -8.58
N GLU A 89 -10.61 9.48 -7.77
CA GLU A 89 -9.41 10.27 -8.14
C GLU A 89 -9.70 11.74 -8.46
N ILE A 90 -10.78 12.29 -7.86
CA ILE A 90 -11.21 13.67 -8.05
C ILE A 90 -10.23 14.63 -7.35
N ASP A 91 -9.45 15.37 -8.14
CA ASP A 91 -8.30 16.13 -7.65
C ASP A 91 -8.63 17.11 -6.52
N VAL A 92 -9.77 17.80 -6.59
CA VAL A 92 -10.17 18.80 -5.59
C VAL A 92 -10.55 18.17 -4.25
N ILE A 93 -11.16 16.98 -4.24
CA ILE A 93 -11.49 16.24 -3.02
C ILE A 93 -10.21 15.72 -2.36
N LEU A 94 -9.34 15.09 -3.15
CA LEU A 94 -8.03 14.62 -2.67
C LEU A 94 -7.15 15.77 -2.18
N ARG A 95 -7.30 16.96 -2.75
CA ARG A 95 -6.59 18.16 -2.31
C ARG A 95 -7.06 18.61 -0.93
N THR A 96 -8.37 18.71 -0.71
CA THR A 96 -8.91 19.03 0.63
C THR A 96 -8.39 18.05 1.67
N LEU A 97 -8.39 16.74 1.37
CA LEU A 97 -7.83 15.72 2.27
C LEU A 97 -6.35 15.97 2.60
N MET A 98 -5.52 16.31 1.61
CA MET A 98 -4.07 16.43 1.77
C MET A 98 -3.59 17.79 2.31
N GLU A 99 -4.37 18.87 2.12
CA GLU A 99 -3.99 20.23 2.54
C GLU A 99 -4.33 20.51 4.01
N GLU A 100 -5.23 19.71 4.60
CA GLU A 100 -5.66 19.82 5.98
C GLU A 100 -4.99 18.72 6.82
N GLU A 101 -4.02 19.11 7.66
CA GLU A 101 -3.22 18.17 8.46
C GLU A 101 -4.10 17.31 9.37
N GLU A 102 -5.16 17.86 9.98
CA GLU A 102 -6.01 17.06 10.86
C GLU A 102 -6.86 16.01 10.12
N LEU A 103 -7.09 16.17 8.80
CA LEU A 103 -7.74 15.14 8.00
C LEU A 103 -6.78 14.00 7.68
N MET A 104 -5.50 14.32 7.45
CA MET A 104 -4.46 13.32 7.31
C MET A 104 -4.22 12.57 8.63
N ASP A 105 -4.17 13.30 9.75
CA ASP A 105 -4.10 12.70 11.09
C ASP A 105 -5.30 11.78 11.34
N LEU A 106 -6.50 12.20 10.96
CA LEU A 106 -7.70 11.36 11.08
C LEU A 106 -7.58 10.09 10.23
N LEU A 107 -7.17 10.18 8.96
CA LEU A 107 -6.97 9.01 8.10
C LEU A 107 -5.95 8.04 8.71
N PHE A 108 -4.80 8.53 9.13
CA PHE A 108 -3.72 7.71 9.68
C PHE A 108 -3.94 7.27 11.12
N SER A 109 -4.87 7.90 11.85
CA SER A 109 -5.31 7.44 13.17
C SER A 109 -5.86 6.00 13.12
N PHE A 110 -6.31 5.53 11.95
CA PHE A 110 -6.68 4.14 11.72
C PHE A 110 -5.60 3.15 12.18
N LEU A 111 -4.32 3.52 12.12
CA LEU A 111 -3.19 2.65 12.46
C LEU A 111 -2.84 2.63 13.96
N GLU A 112 -3.54 3.41 14.79
CA GLU A 112 -3.25 3.50 16.22
C GLU A 112 -3.48 2.14 16.92
N PRO A 113 -2.55 1.66 17.77
CA PRO A 113 -2.64 0.33 18.38
C PRO A 113 -3.91 0.06 19.21
N ASN A 114 -4.54 1.11 19.71
CA ASN A 114 -5.74 1.02 20.55
C ASN A 114 -7.05 0.95 19.75
N ARG A 115 -6.98 0.97 18.41
CA ARG A 115 -8.16 0.91 17.55
C ARG A 115 -8.48 -0.52 17.09
N PRO A 116 -9.77 -0.80 16.82
CA PRO A 116 -10.15 -2.00 16.09
C PRO A 116 -9.72 -1.87 14.62
N HIS A 117 -9.12 -2.95 14.10
CA HIS A 117 -8.69 -3.02 12.71
C HIS A 117 -9.47 -4.13 11.99
N SER A 118 -10.75 -3.90 11.68
CA SER A 118 -11.50 -4.89 10.91
C SER A 118 -10.93 -5.02 9.50
N ALA A 119 -11.00 -6.23 8.94
CA ALA A 119 -10.52 -6.50 7.60
C ALA A 119 -11.22 -5.62 6.53
N LEU A 120 -12.49 -5.27 6.77
CA LEU A 120 -13.27 -4.40 5.87
C LEU A 120 -12.71 -2.98 5.85
N LEU A 121 -12.59 -2.33 7.01
CA LEU A 121 -12.09 -0.96 7.10
C LEU A 121 -10.61 -0.87 6.73
N ALA A 122 -9.79 -1.89 7.05
CA ALA A 122 -8.42 -1.98 6.57
C ALA A 122 -8.33 -2.00 5.04
N GLY A 123 -9.27 -2.68 4.38
CA GLY A 123 -9.40 -2.67 2.92
C GLY A 123 -9.74 -1.29 2.37
N TYR A 124 -10.66 -0.56 3.01
CA TYR A 124 -11.00 0.81 2.59
C TYR A 124 -9.87 1.80 2.86
N PHE A 125 -9.27 1.77 4.04
CA PHE A 125 -8.08 2.54 4.38
C PHE A 125 -6.97 2.33 3.34
N SER A 126 -6.66 1.06 3.03
CA SER A 126 -5.64 0.70 2.04
C SER A 126 -5.94 1.29 0.66
N LYS A 127 -7.18 1.15 0.18
CA LYS A 127 -7.62 1.74 -1.10
C LYS A 127 -7.43 3.26 -1.14
N VAL A 128 -7.81 3.97 -0.09
CA VAL A 128 -7.66 5.44 -0.02
C VAL A 128 -6.18 5.82 0.00
N VAL A 129 -5.35 5.16 0.83
CA VAL A 129 -3.91 5.45 0.90
C VAL A 129 -3.21 5.12 -0.42
N ILE A 130 -3.54 4.00 -1.08
CA ILE A 130 -3.00 3.66 -2.40
C ILE A 130 -3.44 4.68 -3.46
N CYS A 131 -4.68 5.17 -3.43
CA CYS A 131 -5.13 6.27 -4.28
C CYS A 131 -4.27 7.53 -4.08
N LEU A 132 -3.97 7.88 -2.83
CA LEU A 132 -3.06 9.00 -2.52
C LEU A 132 -1.63 8.73 -2.99
N MET A 133 -1.12 7.50 -2.85
CA MET A 133 0.19 7.11 -3.38
C MET A 133 0.26 7.23 -4.90
N LEU A 134 -0.86 7.03 -5.61
CA LEU A 134 -0.95 7.15 -7.07
C LEU A 134 -1.10 8.62 -7.52
N ARG A 135 -1.92 9.40 -6.82
CA ARG A 135 -2.37 10.72 -7.29
C ARG A 135 -1.70 11.90 -6.59
N LYS A 136 -1.20 11.71 -5.37
CA LYS A 136 -0.67 12.75 -4.47
C LYS A 136 0.62 12.30 -3.77
N THR A 137 1.46 11.51 -4.45
CA THR A 137 2.62 10.83 -3.85
C THR A 137 3.56 11.77 -3.12
N VAL A 138 3.91 12.91 -3.72
CA VAL A 138 4.86 13.87 -3.12
C VAL A 138 4.32 14.42 -1.81
N GLN A 139 3.04 14.80 -1.76
CA GLN A 139 2.42 15.35 -0.56
C GLN A 139 2.27 14.26 0.52
N LEU A 140 1.84 13.05 0.13
CA LEU A 140 1.73 11.91 1.04
C LEU A 140 3.09 11.57 1.67
N MET A 141 4.16 11.50 0.86
CA MET A 141 5.49 11.19 1.37
C MET A 141 6.03 12.27 2.30
N ARG A 142 5.71 13.55 2.07
CA ARG A 142 6.07 14.62 3.03
C ARG A 142 5.37 14.44 4.37
N TYR A 143 4.08 14.09 4.36
CA TYR A 143 3.34 13.81 5.58
C TYR A 143 3.95 12.63 6.34
N VAL A 144 4.23 11.52 5.66
CA VAL A 144 4.84 10.32 6.27
C VAL A 144 6.26 10.60 6.78
N GLN A 145 7.04 11.42 6.09
CA GLN A 145 8.38 11.85 6.56
C GLN A 145 8.31 12.69 7.85
N ALA A 146 7.27 13.51 8.00
CA ALA A 146 7.01 14.28 9.21
C ALA A 146 6.48 13.39 10.36
N HIS A 147 5.79 12.29 10.04
CA HIS A 147 5.13 11.39 10.99
C HIS A 147 5.74 9.98 10.92
N GLN A 148 6.97 9.81 11.39
CA GLN A 148 7.71 8.54 11.27
C GLN A 148 7.05 7.35 11.95
N ASP A 149 6.20 7.58 12.96
CA ASP A 149 5.42 6.55 13.65
C ASP A 149 4.49 5.78 12.70
N VAL A 150 4.07 6.40 11.59
CA VAL A 150 3.24 5.76 10.56
C VAL A 150 3.89 4.47 10.05
N PHE A 151 5.21 4.44 9.85
CA PHE A 151 5.89 3.21 9.43
C PHE A 151 5.89 2.14 10.49
N HIS A 152 6.14 2.52 11.74
CA HIS A 152 6.11 1.58 12.84
C HIS A 152 4.73 0.94 12.94
N GLN A 153 3.67 1.75 12.86
CA GLN A 153 2.30 1.27 12.95
C GLN A 153 1.89 0.42 11.73
N LEU A 154 2.26 0.81 10.50
CA LEU A 154 2.04 -0.01 9.30
C LEU A 154 2.72 -1.38 9.45
N VAL A 155 3.97 -1.41 9.93
CA VAL A 155 4.72 -2.67 10.10
C VAL A 155 4.16 -3.49 11.27
N ASP A 156 3.69 -2.87 12.34
CA ASP A 156 3.01 -3.58 13.43
C ASP A 156 1.73 -4.27 12.98
N LEU A 157 1.02 -3.65 12.04
CA LEU A 157 -0.22 -4.17 11.46
C LEU A 157 0.00 -5.00 10.19
N ILE A 158 1.24 -5.37 9.86
CA ILE A 158 1.58 -6.11 8.63
C ILE A 158 0.84 -7.45 8.50
N GLY A 159 0.36 -8.04 9.61
CA GLY A 159 -0.47 -9.25 9.58
C GLY A 159 -1.82 -9.06 8.85
N ILE A 160 -2.27 -7.82 8.66
CA ILE A 160 -3.46 -7.49 7.87
C ILE A 160 -3.03 -7.32 6.40
N THR A 161 -3.54 -8.18 5.51
CA THR A 161 -3.15 -8.19 4.08
C THR A 161 -3.27 -6.82 3.42
N SER A 162 -4.37 -6.09 3.66
CA SER A 162 -4.55 -4.75 3.08
C SER A 162 -3.52 -3.73 3.55
N ILE A 163 -2.98 -3.86 4.77
CA ILE A 163 -1.89 -3.02 5.27
C ILE A 163 -0.56 -3.42 4.64
N MET A 164 -0.32 -4.73 4.48
CA MET A 164 0.83 -5.22 3.73
C MET A 164 0.82 -4.72 2.27
N GLU A 165 -0.34 -4.64 1.61
CA GLU A 165 -0.44 -4.07 0.25
C GLU A 165 -0.01 -2.59 0.20
N VAL A 166 -0.33 -1.80 1.23
CA VAL A 166 0.16 -0.42 1.36
C VAL A 166 1.68 -0.41 1.48
N LEU A 167 2.26 -1.29 2.32
CA LEU A 167 3.72 -1.40 2.48
C LEU A 167 4.40 -1.83 1.18
N VAL A 168 3.89 -2.86 0.49
CA VAL A 168 4.38 -3.30 -0.82
C VAL A 168 4.34 -2.16 -1.82
N ARG A 169 3.25 -1.36 -1.84
CA ARG A 169 3.13 -0.26 -2.78
C ARG A 169 4.05 0.92 -2.46
N LEU A 170 4.37 1.13 -1.18
CA LEU A 170 5.33 2.11 -0.70
C LEU A 170 6.77 1.74 -1.09
N VAL A 171 7.18 0.50 -0.82
CA VAL A 171 8.57 0.03 -1.04
C VAL A 171 8.84 -0.44 -2.48
N GLY A 172 7.78 -0.81 -3.19
CA GLY A 172 7.78 -1.30 -4.56
C GLY A 172 7.10 -0.36 -5.54
N ALA A 173 6.98 0.94 -5.21
CA ALA A 173 6.35 1.91 -6.08
C ALA A 173 6.97 1.85 -7.49
N ASP A 174 6.15 1.42 -8.45
CA ASP A 174 6.47 1.22 -9.86
C ASP A 174 7.34 2.35 -10.42
N ASP A 175 8.30 1.95 -11.25
CA ASP A 175 9.39 2.77 -11.78
C ASP A 175 8.95 4.19 -12.23
N HIS A 176 9.57 5.20 -11.61
CA HIS A 176 9.93 6.50 -12.21
C HIS A 176 8.86 7.56 -12.56
N VAL A 177 7.71 7.64 -11.89
CA VAL A 177 6.66 8.58 -12.33
C VAL A 177 6.65 9.96 -11.65
N TYR A 178 7.41 10.22 -10.57
CA TYR A 178 7.34 11.52 -9.86
C TYR A 178 8.68 12.16 -9.48
N PRO A 179 8.74 13.52 -9.40
CA PRO A 179 9.93 14.24 -8.95
C PRO A 179 10.36 13.80 -7.54
N ASN A 180 11.66 13.57 -7.33
CA ASN A 180 12.29 13.16 -6.06
C ASN A 180 12.05 11.70 -5.62
N PHE A 181 11.57 10.82 -6.51
CA PHE A 181 11.44 9.38 -6.22
C PHE A 181 12.73 8.75 -5.66
N ILE A 182 13.88 9.09 -6.25
CA ILE A 182 15.18 8.56 -5.83
C ILE A 182 15.50 8.96 -4.39
N ASP A 183 15.27 10.23 -4.02
CA ASP A 183 15.51 10.73 -2.66
C ASP A 183 14.58 10.07 -1.64
N VAL A 184 13.31 9.84 -2.01
CA VAL A 184 12.34 9.12 -1.18
C VAL A 184 12.79 7.67 -0.96
N MET A 185 13.19 6.97 -2.02
CA MET A 185 13.66 5.58 -1.92
C MET A 185 14.96 5.46 -1.14
N GLN A 186 15.86 6.43 -1.27
CA GLN A 186 17.06 6.51 -0.46
C GLN A 186 16.72 6.75 1.01
N TRP A 187 15.82 7.68 1.30
CA TRP A 187 15.35 7.93 2.67
C TRP A 187 14.67 6.70 3.29
N LEU A 188 13.84 5.97 2.53
CA LEU A 188 13.27 4.70 2.98
C LEU A 188 14.37 3.68 3.31
N ALA A 189 15.42 3.60 2.50
CA ALA A 189 16.56 2.72 2.76
C ALA A 189 17.38 3.15 4.00
N ASP A 190 17.49 4.45 4.26
CA ASP A 190 18.21 4.99 5.42
C ASP A 190 17.38 4.89 6.71
N SER A 191 16.05 4.75 6.59
CA SER A 191 15.15 4.50 7.72
C SER A 191 15.30 3.08 8.30
N ASN A 192 14.67 2.84 9.44
CA ASN A 192 14.61 1.53 10.11
C ASN A 192 13.53 0.60 9.52
N LEU A 193 12.91 0.95 8.39
CA LEU A 193 11.78 0.21 7.81
C LEU A 193 12.15 -1.24 7.46
N LEU A 194 13.30 -1.46 6.82
CA LEU A 194 13.74 -2.81 6.45
C LEU A 194 14.02 -3.67 7.66
N GLU A 195 14.67 -3.11 8.68
CA GLU A 195 14.95 -3.79 9.94
C GLU A 195 13.65 -4.24 10.60
N MET A 196 12.66 -3.34 10.71
CA MET A 196 11.35 -3.66 11.29
C MET A 196 10.63 -4.77 10.51
N ILE A 197 10.64 -4.76 9.17
CA ILE A 197 9.97 -5.79 8.36
C ILE A 197 10.71 -7.14 8.50
N VAL A 198 12.05 -7.14 8.51
CA VAL A 198 12.82 -8.38 8.71
C VAL A 198 12.58 -8.97 10.10
N ASP A 199 12.44 -8.14 11.14
CA ASP A 199 12.09 -8.63 12.48
C ASP A 199 10.73 -9.33 12.54
N LYS A 200 9.81 -9.01 11.63
CA LYS A 200 8.53 -9.72 11.51
C LYS A 200 8.67 -11.13 10.95
N LEU A 201 9.87 -11.57 10.52
CA LEU A 201 10.19 -12.97 10.20
C LEU A 201 10.63 -13.79 11.43
N SER A 202 10.78 -13.16 12.61
CA SER A 202 11.13 -13.85 13.85
C SER A 202 10.21 -15.06 14.06
N PRO A 203 10.74 -16.27 14.33
CA PRO A 203 9.93 -17.49 14.40
C PRO A 203 8.80 -17.47 15.44
N SER A 204 8.87 -16.55 16.41
CA SER A 204 7.84 -16.28 17.42
C SER A 204 6.57 -15.65 16.86
N GLY A 205 6.59 -15.16 15.62
CA GLY A 205 5.47 -14.46 14.99
C GLY A 205 4.31 -15.37 14.56
N PRO A 206 3.11 -14.80 14.35
CA PRO A 206 2.00 -15.49 13.68
C PRO A 206 2.31 -15.81 12.22
N SER A 207 1.62 -16.80 11.64
CA SER A 207 1.91 -17.24 10.28
C SER A 207 1.58 -16.20 9.21
N GLU A 208 0.49 -15.46 9.40
CA GLU A 208 0.06 -14.36 8.54
C GLU A 208 1.07 -13.21 8.54
N VAL A 209 1.71 -12.94 9.68
CA VAL A 209 2.76 -11.92 9.80
C VAL A 209 4.00 -12.35 9.01
N HIS A 210 4.45 -13.60 9.15
CA HIS A 210 5.57 -14.12 8.38
C HIS A 210 5.30 -14.07 6.87
N ALA A 211 4.10 -14.49 6.44
CA ALA A 211 3.72 -14.51 5.04
C ALA A 211 3.75 -13.11 4.42
N ASN A 212 3.11 -12.15 5.08
CA ASN A 212 3.01 -10.77 4.61
C ASN A 212 4.36 -10.04 4.66
N ALA A 213 5.19 -10.29 5.70
CA ALA A 213 6.54 -9.76 5.77
C ALA A 213 7.44 -10.31 4.65
N ALA A 214 7.40 -11.63 4.41
CA ALA A 214 8.14 -12.24 3.32
C ALA A 214 7.67 -11.74 1.95
N GLU A 215 6.37 -11.55 1.74
CA GLU A 215 5.85 -10.97 0.50
C GLU A 215 6.36 -9.56 0.27
N THR A 216 6.37 -8.72 1.31
CA THR A 216 6.90 -7.35 1.27
C THR A 216 8.39 -7.35 0.93
N LEU A 217 9.19 -8.19 1.59
CA LEU A 217 10.62 -8.31 1.32
C LEU A 217 10.89 -8.86 -0.08
N CYS A 218 10.11 -9.85 -0.54
CA CYS A 218 10.21 -10.36 -1.90
C CYS A 218 9.79 -9.32 -2.95
N ALA A 219 8.90 -8.37 -2.62
CA ALA A 219 8.60 -7.26 -3.52
C ALA A 219 9.83 -6.34 -3.67
N ILE A 220 10.53 -6.07 -2.58
CA ILE A 220 11.77 -5.28 -2.57
C ILE A 220 12.88 -5.96 -3.39
N THR A 221 13.06 -7.28 -3.25
CA THR A 221 14.07 -8.01 -4.04
C THR A 221 13.77 -7.95 -5.54
N ARG A 222 12.50 -8.07 -5.94
CA ARG A 222 12.06 -7.98 -7.34
C ARG A 222 12.26 -6.60 -7.94
N ASN A 223 12.18 -5.54 -7.13
CA ASN A 223 12.34 -4.15 -7.57
C ASN A 223 13.81 -3.71 -7.63
N ALA A 224 14.71 -4.60 -8.07
CA ALA A 224 16.12 -4.28 -8.25
C ALA A 224 16.40 -3.78 -9.68
N PRO A 225 17.34 -2.83 -9.87
CA PRO A 225 18.19 -2.21 -8.84
C PRO A 225 17.50 -1.06 -8.08
N SER A 226 17.48 -1.12 -6.75
CA SER A 226 17.00 -0.03 -5.88
C SER A 226 17.79 0.02 -4.56
N ALA A 227 17.76 1.16 -3.86
CA ALA A 227 18.49 1.36 -2.60
C ALA A 227 18.05 0.35 -1.51
N LEU A 228 16.73 0.12 -1.40
CA LEU A 228 16.16 -0.89 -0.50
C LEU A 228 16.62 -2.29 -0.88
N ALA A 229 16.59 -2.64 -2.17
CA ALA A 229 17.03 -3.95 -2.63
C ALA A 229 18.54 -4.16 -2.38
N ALA A 230 19.36 -3.12 -2.55
CA ALA A 230 20.79 -3.17 -2.24
C ALA A 230 21.06 -3.36 -0.74
N LYS A 231 20.37 -2.61 0.13
CA LYS A 231 20.47 -2.75 1.59
C LYS A 231 20.02 -4.14 2.05
N LEU A 232 18.91 -4.66 1.51
CA LEU A 232 18.40 -6.00 1.81
C LEU A 232 19.36 -7.12 1.38
N SER A 233 20.11 -6.94 0.29
CA SER A 233 21.15 -7.88 -0.15
C SER A 233 22.43 -7.85 0.67
N SER A 234 22.59 -6.89 1.59
CA SER A 234 23.82 -6.74 2.35
C SER A 234 24.06 -7.96 3.26
N PRO A 235 25.33 -8.31 3.54
CA PRO A 235 25.64 -9.48 4.35
C PRO A 235 24.95 -9.50 5.72
N SER A 236 24.78 -8.35 6.36
CA SER A 236 24.09 -8.23 7.66
C SER A 236 22.62 -8.60 7.58
N PHE A 237 21.92 -8.16 6.54
CA PHE A 237 20.49 -8.46 6.35
C PHE A 237 20.28 -9.93 5.94
N VAL A 238 21.10 -10.42 5.02
CA VAL A 238 21.06 -11.82 4.58
C VAL A 238 21.31 -12.76 5.77
N ALA A 239 22.33 -12.50 6.58
CA ALA A 239 22.64 -13.31 7.75
C ALA A 239 21.53 -13.26 8.82
N ARG A 240 20.81 -12.14 8.94
CA ARG A 240 19.67 -12.00 9.87
C ARG A 240 18.46 -12.81 9.39
N ILE A 241 18.06 -12.65 8.13
CA ILE A 241 16.93 -13.40 7.53
C ILE A 241 17.20 -14.89 7.57
N PHE A 242 18.41 -15.30 7.19
CA PHE A 242 18.81 -16.70 7.23
C PHE A 242 18.91 -17.23 8.67
N GLY A 243 19.32 -16.38 9.62
CA GLY A 243 19.25 -16.68 11.05
C GLY A 243 17.84 -17.00 11.53
N HIS A 244 16.82 -16.22 11.13
CA HIS A 244 15.43 -16.53 11.46
C HIS A 244 14.93 -17.84 10.85
N ALA A 245 15.48 -18.26 9.70
CA ALA A 245 15.16 -19.56 9.11
C ALA A 245 15.73 -20.73 9.93
N LEU A 246 16.88 -20.54 10.57
CA LEU A 246 17.63 -21.60 11.26
C LEU A 246 17.49 -21.58 12.78
N GLU A 247 16.97 -20.50 13.36
CA GLU A 247 16.74 -20.38 14.79
C GLU A 247 15.84 -21.54 15.28
N ASP A 248 16.34 -22.24 16.31
CA ASP A 248 15.87 -23.52 16.86
C ASP A 248 14.42 -23.44 17.36
N SER A 249 13.49 -23.40 16.41
CA SER A 249 12.08 -23.13 16.63
C SER A 249 11.22 -24.12 15.85
N HIS A 250 10.14 -24.59 16.47
CA HIS A 250 9.16 -25.44 15.78
C HIS A 250 8.26 -24.65 14.80
N SER A 251 8.62 -23.40 14.47
CA SER A 251 7.84 -22.52 13.61
C SER A 251 8.06 -22.83 12.14
N LYS A 252 7.28 -23.79 11.62
CA LYS A 252 7.29 -24.16 10.19
C LYS A 252 7.06 -22.94 9.28
N SER A 253 6.21 -22.02 9.74
CA SER A 253 5.88 -20.79 9.01
C SER A 253 7.10 -19.85 8.90
N GLY A 254 7.78 -19.57 10.01
CA GLY A 254 8.98 -18.71 10.02
C GLY A 254 10.09 -19.27 9.12
N LEU A 255 10.32 -20.58 9.19
CA LEU A 255 11.25 -21.29 8.30
C LEU A 255 10.88 -21.10 6.81
N VAL A 256 9.65 -21.43 6.43
CA VAL A 256 9.20 -21.39 5.02
C VAL A 256 9.30 -19.98 4.44
N HIS A 257 8.84 -18.98 5.18
CA HIS A 257 8.80 -17.61 4.70
C HIS A 257 10.18 -16.94 4.69
N SER A 258 11.03 -17.19 5.67
CA SER A 258 12.42 -16.72 5.67
C SER A 258 13.22 -17.33 4.51
N LEU A 259 13.04 -18.63 4.25
CA LEU A 259 13.65 -19.28 3.09
C LEU A 259 13.11 -18.75 1.77
N SER A 260 11.82 -18.40 1.67
CA SER A 260 11.26 -17.77 0.47
C SER A 260 11.95 -16.43 0.15
N VAL A 261 12.25 -15.63 1.16
CA VAL A 261 13.00 -14.38 0.96
C VAL A 261 14.43 -14.67 0.51
N CYS A 262 15.11 -15.65 1.12
CA CYS A 262 16.44 -16.09 0.72
C CYS A 262 16.48 -16.58 -0.74
N ILE A 263 15.50 -17.39 -1.15
CA ILE A 263 15.34 -17.86 -2.54
C ILE A 263 15.18 -16.67 -3.47
N SER A 264 14.35 -15.68 -3.09
CA SER A 264 14.14 -14.48 -3.91
C SER A 264 15.40 -13.61 -4.02
N LEU A 265 16.21 -13.52 -2.96
CA LEU A 265 17.50 -12.83 -2.98
C LEU A 265 18.52 -13.49 -3.92
N LEU A 266 18.47 -14.82 -4.01
CA LEU A 266 19.33 -15.64 -4.86
C LEU A 266 18.84 -15.75 -6.31
N ASP A 267 17.65 -15.21 -6.66
CA ASP A 267 17.12 -15.33 -8.02
C ASP A 267 18.01 -14.56 -9.04
N PRO A 268 18.70 -15.26 -9.96
CA PRO A 268 19.56 -14.63 -10.94
C PRO A 268 18.83 -13.61 -11.85
N LYS A 269 17.51 -13.79 -12.07
CA LYS A 269 16.71 -12.90 -12.92
C LYS A 269 16.64 -11.46 -12.39
N ARG A 270 16.93 -11.26 -11.10
CA ARG A 270 17.02 -9.93 -10.46
C ARG A 270 18.06 -9.02 -11.10
N SER A 271 19.18 -9.60 -11.54
CA SER A 271 20.28 -8.86 -12.18
C SER A 271 20.07 -8.65 -13.69
N ALA A 272 19.05 -9.31 -14.28
CA ALA A 272 18.82 -9.32 -15.72
C ALA A 272 17.92 -8.17 -16.23
N ASN A 273 17.24 -7.43 -15.33
CA ASN A 273 16.40 -6.28 -15.70
C ASN A 273 17.19 -5.02 -16.08
N VAL A 274 18.49 -5.14 -16.35
CA VAL A 274 19.32 -4.05 -16.86
C VAL A 274 18.96 -3.80 -18.34
N SER A 275 18.08 -2.80 -18.54
CA SER A 275 17.75 -2.06 -19.78
C SER A 275 16.89 -2.75 -20.87
N PRO A 276 15.66 -2.24 -21.13
CA PRO A 276 14.87 -2.56 -22.35
C PRO A 276 15.58 -2.16 -23.65
N LEU A 277 16.51 -1.19 -23.58
CA LEU A 277 17.27 -0.69 -24.73
C LEU A 277 18.29 -1.70 -25.30
N MET A 278 18.68 -2.73 -24.53
CA MET A 278 19.57 -3.78 -25.05
C MET A 278 18.82 -4.89 -25.82
N HIS A 279 17.50 -5.01 -25.66
CA HIS A 279 16.73 -6.04 -26.35
C HIS A 279 16.50 -5.74 -27.83
N SER A 280 16.66 -4.49 -28.30
CA SER A 280 16.45 -4.15 -29.71
C SER A 280 17.64 -4.48 -30.63
N PHE A 281 18.81 -4.86 -30.09
CA PHE A 281 19.99 -5.23 -30.89
C PHE A 281 20.30 -6.75 -30.87
N ARG A 282 19.51 -7.56 -30.16
CA ARG A 282 19.83 -8.95 -29.85
C ARG A 282 19.29 -9.96 -30.88
N SER A 283 19.32 -9.62 -32.17
CA SER A 283 18.90 -10.54 -33.25
C SER A 283 20.07 -11.25 -33.96
N GLN A 284 21.29 -11.24 -33.42
CA GLN A 284 22.40 -12.02 -33.96
C GLN A 284 23.22 -12.67 -32.84
N HIS A 285 23.48 -13.96 -33.02
CA HIS A 285 24.14 -14.91 -32.11
C HIS A 285 25.19 -14.33 -31.15
N THR A 286 24.96 -14.46 -29.84
CA THR A 286 26.01 -14.47 -28.81
C THR A 286 25.53 -15.23 -27.57
N TYR A 287 26.41 -16.08 -27.03
CA TYR A 287 26.28 -16.76 -25.73
C TYR A 287 25.67 -15.85 -24.66
N GLU A 288 24.62 -16.31 -23.97
CA GLU A 288 24.18 -15.68 -22.73
C GLU A 288 25.28 -15.86 -21.68
N PRO A 289 25.76 -14.77 -21.03
CA PRO A 289 26.66 -14.94 -19.90
C PRO A 289 25.91 -15.69 -18.79
N PRO A 290 26.57 -16.56 -18.03
CA PRO A 290 25.92 -17.23 -16.91
C PRO A 290 25.43 -16.14 -15.96
N VAL A 291 24.12 -16.10 -15.73
CA VAL A 291 23.53 -15.20 -14.76
C VAL A 291 24.02 -15.68 -13.39
N THR A 292 24.95 -14.92 -12.80
CA THR A 292 25.66 -15.32 -11.59
C THR A 292 25.00 -14.65 -10.39
N VAL A 293 24.71 -15.45 -9.37
CA VAL A 293 24.24 -15.01 -8.06
C VAL A 293 25.35 -14.18 -7.40
N ASN A 294 24.99 -13.12 -6.66
CA ASN A 294 25.97 -12.30 -5.95
C ASN A 294 26.75 -13.18 -4.94
N PRO A 295 28.09 -13.34 -5.09
CA PRO A 295 28.89 -14.16 -4.18
C PRO A 295 28.83 -13.68 -2.73
N GLU A 296 28.71 -12.37 -2.48
CA GLU A 296 28.60 -11.83 -1.12
C GLU A 296 27.32 -12.29 -0.41
N THR A 297 26.23 -12.49 -1.16
CA THR A 297 24.97 -13.03 -0.63
C THR A 297 25.13 -14.49 -0.22
N ILE A 298 25.90 -15.27 -0.98
CA ILE A 298 26.22 -16.66 -0.66
C ILE A 298 27.13 -16.71 0.57
N ASP A 299 28.19 -15.92 0.59
CA ASP A 299 29.15 -15.85 1.70
C ASP A 299 28.50 -15.41 3.02
N ALA A 300 27.42 -14.62 2.97
CA ALA A 300 26.65 -14.24 4.16
C ALA A 300 25.79 -15.38 4.73
N MET A 301 25.35 -16.35 3.91
CA MET A 301 24.55 -17.50 4.36
C MET A 301 25.43 -18.65 4.91
N LEU A 302 26.62 -18.84 4.34
CA LEU A 302 27.50 -19.98 4.64
C LEU A 302 27.89 -20.14 6.12
N PRO A 303 28.23 -19.07 6.89
CA PRO A 303 28.64 -19.22 8.29
C PRO A 303 27.57 -19.85 9.18
N ARG A 304 26.29 -19.52 8.93
CA ARG A 304 25.16 -20.02 9.71
C ARG A 304 24.89 -21.51 9.48
N LEU A 305 25.14 -22.01 8.28
CA LEU A 305 25.08 -23.45 8.01
C LEU A 305 26.16 -24.19 8.81
N GLY A 306 27.37 -23.62 8.90
CA GLY A 306 28.49 -24.24 9.63
C GLY A 306 28.23 -24.38 11.13
N GLU A 307 27.56 -23.42 11.76
CA GLU A 307 27.25 -23.42 13.20
C GLU A 307 26.26 -24.54 13.58
N ASP A 308 25.18 -24.73 12.83
CA ASP A 308 24.17 -25.78 13.11
C ASP A 308 24.69 -27.19 12.82
N PHE A 309 25.50 -27.36 11.76
CA PHE A 309 26.08 -28.67 11.41
C PHE A 309 27.23 -29.09 12.34
N CYS A 310 27.84 -28.16 13.10
CA CYS A 310 28.86 -28.50 14.10
C CYS A 310 28.26 -28.86 15.48
N HIS A 311 26.98 -28.60 15.70
CA HIS A 311 26.26 -28.92 16.94
C HIS A 311 25.32 -30.13 16.84
N SER A 312 25.30 -30.81 15.68
CA SER A 312 24.61 -32.09 15.42
C SER A 312 25.53 -33.29 15.61
#